data_AF-A0A534TTE7-F1
#
_entry.id   AF-A0A534TTE7-F1
#
_cell.length_a   1.000
_cell.length_b   1.000
_cell.length_c   1.000
_cell.angle_alpha   90.00
_cell.angle_beta   90.00
_cell.angle_gamma   90.00
#
_symmetry.space_group_name_H-M   'P 1'
#
loop_
_entity.id
_entity.type
_entity.pdbx_description
1 polymer ?
#
loop_
_entity_poly.entity_id
_entity_poly.type
_entity_poly.pdbx_seq_one_letter_code
_entity_poly.pdbx_strand_id
1 'polypeptide(L)'
;QEDRYYELDGARRVKLRTVAGVRAELIQYCRPEDEGVRQSDYEVTPVRDEAVGVCRVPKGPPLVVVRKRREVLLLDNVRIHLDSVESLGTFLELEAVVDDVHDEECCRRQVTDLLRDLGVGEMDLLRASYADMLRR
;
A
#
# COMPACT_ATOMS: atom_id res chain seq x y z
N GLN A 1 -2.00 9.44 -8.68
CA GLN A 1 -1.12 9.17 -7.53
C GLN A 1 0.23 8.70 -8.06
N GLU A 2 1.32 9.17 -7.47
CA GLU A 2 2.69 8.73 -7.76
C GLU A 2 3.37 8.28 -6.47
N ASP A 3 3.82 7.02 -6.45
CA ASP A 3 4.54 6.40 -5.35
C ASP A 3 6.01 6.19 -5.77
N ARG A 4 6.95 6.85 -5.09
CA ARG A 4 8.39 6.72 -5.32
C ARG A 4 9.01 5.84 -4.25
N TYR A 5 9.64 4.75 -4.63
CA TYR A 5 10.16 3.75 -3.70
C TYR A 5 11.65 3.93 -3.48
N TYR A 6 12.08 3.75 -2.23
CA TYR A 6 13.49 3.84 -1.82
C TYR A 6 13.84 2.63 -0.93
N GLU A 7 15.11 2.26 -0.95
CA GLU A 7 15.64 1.24 -0.05
C GLU A 7 15.79 1.82 1.36
N LEU A 8 15.45 1.02 2.36
CA LEU A 8 15.80 1.24 3.76
C LEU A 8 16.56 -0.01 4.23
N ASP A 9 17.44 0.12 5.22
CA ASP A 9 18.20 -1.02 5.71
C ASP A 9 17.27 -2.15 6.23
N GLY A 10 17.56 -3.40 5.83
CA GLY A 10 16.81 -4.60 6.24
C GLY A 10 15.55 -4.89 5.41
N ALA A 11 14.52 -5.46 6.04
CA ALA A 11 13.24 -5.81 5.40
C ALA A 11 12.25 -4.62 5.30
N ARG A 12 12.67 -3.43 5.74
CA ARG A 12 11.82 -2.24 5.77
C ARG A 12 11.88 -1.53 4.43
N ARG A 13 10.72 -1.12 3.92
CA ARG A 13 10.59 -0.38 2.66
C ARG A 13 10.02 1.00 2.97
N VAL A 14 10.43 2.00 2.20
CA VAL A 14 9.86 3.35 2.30
C VAL A 14 9.39 3.82 0.94
N LYS A 15 8.20 4.43 0.90
CA LYS A 15 7.68 5.10 -0.30
C LYS A 15 7.28 6.53 0.02
N LEU A 16 7.65 7.44 -0.88
CA LEU A 16 7.12 8.81 -0.91
C LEU A 16 5.90 8.82 -1.82
N ARG A 17 4.73 9.09 -1.25
CA ARG A 17 3.46 9.19 -1.95
C ARG A 17 3.11 10.65 -2.22
N THR A 18 2.75 10.93 -3.46
CA THR A 18 2.24 12.23 -3.89
C THR A 18 0.92 12.07 -4.64
N VAL A 19 -0.04 12.92 -4.30
CA VAL A 19 -1.35 13.01 -4.97
C VAL A 19 -1.65 14.49 -5.18
N ALA A 20 -2.12 14.86 -6.37
CA ALA A 20 -2.42 16.25 -6.68
C ALA A 20 -3.47 16.81 -5.70
N GLY A 21 -3.19 17.96 -5.11
CA GLY A 21 -4.08 18.61 -4.13
C GLY A 21 -4.06 17.99 -2.72
N VAL A 22 -3.25 16.96 -2.47
CA VAL A 22 -3.11 16.32 -1.15
C VAL A 22 -1.69 16.51 -0.64
N ARG A 23 -1.52 16.57 0.69
CA ARG A 23 -0.20 16.60 1.31
C ARG A 23 0.58 15.34 0.95
N ALA A 24 1.87 15.50 0.64
CA ALA A 24 2.74 14.38 0.38
C ALA A 24 3.03 13.61 1.68
N GLU A 25 3.14 12.29 1.57
CA GLU A 25 3.30 11.38 2.70
C GLU A 25 4.52 10.49 2.49
N LEU A 26 5.25 10.25 3.57
CA LEU A 26 6.26 9.21 3.65
C LEU A 26 5.64 8.02 4.35
N ILE A 27 5.62 6.87 3.68
CA ILE A 27 5.04 5.64 4.20
C ILE A 27 6.17 4.64 4.38
N GLN A 28 6.50 4.34 5.63
CA GLN A 28 7.40 3.26 5.99
C GLN A 28 6.57 2.02 6.26
N TYR A 29 6.99 0.88 5.75
CA TYR A 29 6.25 -0.36 5.97
C TYR A 29 7.17 -1.58 6.00
N CYS A 30 6.76 -2.56 6.79
CA CYS A 30 7.34 -3.89 6.85
C CYS A 30 6.24 -4.88 6.49
N ARG A 31 6.47 -5.66 5.42
CA ARG A 31 5.51 -6.65 4.96
C ARG A 31 6.27 -7.94 4.66
N PRO A 32 6.14 -8.99 5.50
CA PRO A 32 6.75 -10.28 5.20
C PRO A 32 6.17 -10.86 3.89
N GLU A 33 6.97 -11.68 3.20
CA GLU A 33 6.59 -12.29 1.92
C GLU A 33 5.80 -13.61 2.11
N ASP A 34 4.90 -13.65 3.09
CA ASP A 34 4.09 -14.83 3.42
C ASP A 34 3.02 -15.12 2.35
N GLU A 35 2.44 -16.32 2.34
CA GLU A 35 1.37 -16.68 1.39
C GLU A 35 -0.02 -16.19 1.85
N GLY A 36 -0.93 -15.95 0.89
CA GLY A 36 -2.32 -15.55 1.19
C GLY A 36 -2.48 -14.11 1.68
N VAL A 37 -3.44 -13.91 2.61
CA VAL A 37 -3.73 -12.64 3.28
C VAL A 37 -2.61 -12.33 4.27
N ARG A 38 -2.00 -11.15 4.15
CA ARG A 38 -0.76 -10.80 4.85
C ARG A 38 -0.96 -9.60 5.75
N GLN A 39 -0.27 -9.64 6.88
CA GLN A 39 -0.09 -8.49 7.73
C GLN A 39 0.94 -7.55 7.11
N SER A 40 0.68 -6.25 7.23
CA SER A 40 1.61 -5.21 6.86
C SER A 40 1.62 -4.18 7.97
N ASP A 41 2.75 -4.04 8.65
CA ASP A 41 2.96 -2.98 9.61
C ASP A 41 3.42 -1.74 8.86
N TYR A 42 2.80 -0.59 9.12
CA TYR A 42 3.17 0.64 8.43
C TYR A 42 3.00 1.89 9.32
N GLU A 43 3.80 2.89 8.99
CA GLU A 43 3.73 4.23 9.58
C GLU A 43 3.61 5.25 8.45
N VAL A 44 2.67 6.18 8.60
CA VAL A 44 2.45 7.30 7.66
C VAL A 44 2.87 8.58 8.32
N THR A 45 3.87 9.25 7.75
CA THR A 45 4.37 10.55 8.22
C THR A 45 4.15 11.62 7.15
N PRO A 46 3.59 12.79 7.48
CA PRO A 46 3.54 13.89 6.52
C PRO A 46 4.95 14.34 6.14
N VAL A 47 5.19 14.62 4.86
CA VAL A 47 6.51 15.09 4.38
C VAL A 47 6.85 16.44 4.99
N ARG A 48 5.87 17.34 5.09
CA ARG A 48 6.05 18.68 5.62
C ARG A 48 5.49 18.76 7.03
N ASP A 49 6.35 19.12 7.97
CA ASP A 49 5.94 19.53 9.30
C ASP A 49 5.64 21.04 9.27
N GLU A 50 4.37 21.39 9.43
CA GLU A 50 3.89 22.77 9.39
C GLU A 50 4.34 23.59 10.61
N ALA A 51 4.59 22.95 11.76
CA ALA A 51 4.94 23.65 12.98
C ALA A 51 6.40 24.14 12.96
N VAL A 52 7.31 23.33 12.41
CA VAL A 52 8.75 23.65 12.34
C VAL A 52 9.22 24.04 10.94
N GLY A 53 8.38 23.91 9.91
CA GLY A 53 8.67 24.30 8.53
C GLY A 53 9.70 23.39 7.83
N VAL A 54 9.89 22.16 8.30
CA VAL A 54 10.88 21.21 7.76
C VAL A 54 10.21 20.17 6.88
N CYS A 55 10.86 19.84 5.76
CA CYS A 55 10.45 18.73 4.90
C CYS A 55 11.36 17.52 5.10
N ARG A 56 10.77 16.34 5.33
CA ARG A 56 11.46 15.04 5.39
C ARG A 56 11.24 14.30 4.08
N VAL A 57 12.29 14.20 3.27
CA VAL A 57 12.28 13.44 2.02
C VAL A 57 13.50 12.51 1.94
N PRO A 58 13.36 11.32 1.33
CA PRO A 58 14.51 10.45 1.06
C PRO A 58 15.57 11.17 0.21
N LYS A 59 16.84 10.90 0.50
CA LYS A 59 17.97 11.41 -0.29
C LYS A 59 18.25 10.48 -1.48
N GLY A 60 18.61 11.07 -2.63
CA GLY A 60 18.98 10.31 -3.83
C GLY A 60 17.80 10.00 -4.77
N PRO A 61 18.07 9.39 -5.93
CA PRO A 61 17.03 8.99 -6.87
C PRO A 61 16.19 7.83 -6.30
N PRO A 62 14.89 7.76 -6.62
CA PRO A 62 14.08 6.60 -6.26
C PRO A 62 14.53 5.37 -7.05
N LEU A 63 14.36 4.19 -6.44
CA LEU A 63 14.60 2.90 -7.10
C LEU A 63 13.62 2.65 -8.24
N VAL A 64 12.36 3.02 -8.02
CA VAL A 64 11.28 2.89 -9.00
C VAL A 64 10.17 3.90 -8.68
N VAL A 65 9.47 4.33 -9.73
CA VAL A 65 8.31 5.22 -9.64
C VAL A 65 7.10 4.49 -10.16
N VAL A 66 6.08 4.34 -9.32
CA VAL A 66 4.79 3.74 -9.68
C VAL A 66 3.77 4.86 -9.86
N ARG A 67 3.18 4.95 -11.05
CA ARG A 67 2.09 5.89 -11.34
C ARG A 67 0.78 5.14 -11.47
N LYS A 68 -0.25 5.62 -10.79
CA LYS A 68 -1.56 4.98 -10.80
C LYS A 68 -2.72 5.94 -10.55
N ARG A 69 -3.88 5.56 -11.07
CA ARG A 69 -5.19 6.09 -10.68
C ARG A 69 -5.81 5.11 -9.69
N ARG A 70 -6.12 5.57 -8.48
CA ARG A 70 -6.71 4.77 -7.41
C ARG A 70 -8.13 5.26 -7.12
N GLU A 71 -9.07 4.35 -7.14
CA GLU A 71 -10.39 4.54 -6.54
C GLU A 71 -10.41 3.78 -5.21
N VAL A 72 -10.92 4.42 -4.15
CA VAL A 72 -10.99 3.84 -2.82
C VAL A 72 -12.44 3.75 -2.41
N LEU A 73 -12.87 2.55 -2.04
CA LEU A 73 -14.13 2.30 -1.36
C LEU A 73 -13.82 1.83 0.06
N LEU A 74 -14.70 2.18 1.01
CA LEU A 74 -14.59 1.76 2.39
C LEU A 74 -15.82 0.93 2.74
N LEU A 75 -15.59 -0.28 3.23
CA LEU A 75 -16.61 -1.14 3.81
C LEU A 75 -16.16 -1.49 5.22
N ASP A 76 -16.78 -0.84 6.21
CA ASP A 76 -16.38 -0.96 7.62
C ASP A 76 -14.89 -0.56 7.82
N ASN A 77 -14.05 -1.45 8.35
CA ASN A 77 -12.59 -1.27 8.46
C ASN A 77 -11.80 -1.73 7.22
N VAL A 78 -12.47 -2.22 6.16
CA VAL A 78 -11.82 -2.73 4.95
C VAL A 78 -11.78 -1.67 3.86
N ARG A 79 -10.56 -1.34 3.44
CA ARG A 79 -10.29 -0.49 2.28
C ARG A 79 -10.21 -1.37 1.04
N ILE A 80 -10.97 -0.98 0.02
CA ILE A 80 -10.99 -1.63 -1.29
C ILE A 80 -10.39 -0.65 -2.28
N HIS A 81 -9.21 -0.98 -2.80
CA HIS A 81 -8.54 -0.16 -3.81
C HIS A 81 -8.73 -0.78 -5.20
N LEU A 82 -9.22 0.03 -6.14
CA LEU A 82 -9.19 -0.26 -7.57
C LEU A 82 -8.11 0.60 -8.20
N ASP A 83 -7.00 -0.04 -8.55
CA ASP A 83 -5.80 0.63 -9.04
C ASP A 83 -5.61 0.37 -10.53
N SER A 84 -5.66 1.41 -11.34
CA SER A 84 -5.14 1.39 -12.72
C SER A 84 -3.70 1.90 -12.71
N VAL A 85 -2.75 0.98 -12.86
CA VAL A 85 -1.30 1.23 -12.78
C VAL A 85 -0.73 1.34 -14.19
N GLU A 86 0.03 2.41 -14.42
CA GLU A 86 0.70 2.65 -15.69
C GLU A 86 1.60 1.46 -16.04
N SER A 87 1.46 0.94 -17.26
CA SER A 87 2.22 -0.21 -17.80
C SER A 87 1.98 -1.58 -17.14
N LEU A 88 1.16 -1.68 -16.08
CA LEU A 88 0.85 -2.96 -15.42
C LEU A 88 -0.62 -3.39 -15.52
N GLY A 89 -1.55 -2.46 -15.80
CA GLY A 89 -2.97 -2.78 -15.95
C GLY A 89 -3.79 -2.43 -14.71
N THR A 90 -4.85 -3.20 -14.45
CA THR A 90 -5.80 -2.92 -13.35
C THR A 90 -5.70 -3.98 -12.27
N PHE A 91 -5.78 -3.54 -11.01
CA PHE A 91 -5.63 -4.38 -9.83
C PHE A 91 -6.68 -4.05 -8.78
N LEU A 92 -7.06 -5.08 -8.02
CA LEU A 92 -7.86 -4.99 -6.81
C LEU A 92 -6.95 -5.25 -5.61
N GLU A 93 -6.99 -4.39 -4.60
CA GLU A 93 -6.32 -4.59 -3.31
C GLU A 93 -7.34 -4.44 -2.19
N LEU A 94 -7.32 -5.40 -1.25
CA LEU A 94 -8.17 -5.41 -0.07
C LEU A 94 -7.28 -5.28 1.17
N GLU A 95 -7.51 -4.25 1.98
CA GLU A 95 -6.73 -3.95 3.18
C GLU A 95 -7.69 -3.74 4.36
N ALA A 96 -7.80 -4.74 5.24
CA ALA A 96 -8.49 -4.61 6.51
C ALA A 96 -7.56 -3.98 7.55
N VAL A 97 -8.02 -2.92 8.20
CA VAL A 97 -7.25 -2.24 9.25
C VAL A 97 -7.54 -2.90 10.58
N VAL A 98 -6.49 -3.37 11.25
CA VAL A 98 -6.56 -3.86 12.64
C VAL A 98 -6.67 -2.65 13.56
N ASP A 99 -7.65 -2.67 14.46
CA ASP A 99 -7.92 -1.60 15.43
C ASP A 99 -8.46 -2.19 16.75
N ASP A 100 -8.91 -1.33 17.67
CA ASP A 100 -9.41 -1.74 18.99
C ASP A 100 -10.68 -2.63 18.92
N VAL A 101 -11.38 -2.64 17.78
CA VAL A 101 -12.62 -3.40 17.55
C VAL A 101 -12.37 -4.63 16.67
N HIS A 102 -11.43 -4.54 15.73
CA HIS A 102 -11.14 -5.56 14.73
C HIS A 102 -9.76 -6.17 14.95
N ASP A 103 -9.72 -7.37 15.53
CA ASP A 103 -8.49 -8.14 15.67
C ASP A 103 -8.00 -8.72 14.33
N GLU A 104 -6.77 -9.25 14.33
CA GLU A 104 -6.15 -9.82 13.12
C GLU A 104 -6.96 -10.96 12.50
N GLU A 105 -7.62 -11.79 13.33
CA GLU A 105 -8.41 -12.91 12.85
C GLU A 105 -9.69 -12.43 12.16
N CYS A 106 -10.36 -11.43 12.73
CA CYS A 106 -11.51 -10.75 12.14
C CYS A 106 -11.14 -10.13 10.79
N CYS A 107 -10.07 -9.34 10.74
CA CYS A 107 -9.56 -8.72 9.52
C CYS A 107 -9.26 -9.76 8.44
N ARG A 108 -8.63 -10.88 8.80
CA ARG A 108 -8.33 -11.97 7.86
C ARG A 108 -9.59 -12.62 7.30
N ARG A 109 -10.60 -12.86 8.14
CA ARG A 109 -11.90 -13.40 7.70
C ARG A 109 -12.60 -12.45 6.75
N GLN A 110 -12.68 -11.15 7.09
CA GLN A 110 -13.31 -10.12 6.26
C GLN A 110 -12.69 -10.07 4.85
N VAL A 111 -11.36 -10.04 4.75
CA VAL A 111 -10.67 -10.04 3.45
C VAL A 111 -10.94 -11.35 2.69
N THR A 112 -10.90 -12.49 3.37
CA THR A 112 -11.14 -13.80 2.75
C THR A 112 -12.56 -13.93 2.21
N ASP A 113 -13.56 -13.47 2.95
CA ASP A 113 -14.95 -13.49 2.53
C ASP A 113 -15.19 -12.53 1.36
N LEU A 114 -14.60 -11.33 1.38
CA LEU A 114 -14.68 -10.40 0.26
C LEU A 114 -14.03 -10.94 -1.02
N LEU A 115 -12.88 -11.63 -0.92
CA LEU A 115 -12.27 -12.30 -2.07
C LEU A 115 -13.23 -13.36 -2.66
N ARG A 116 -13.90 -14.14 -1.80
CA ARG A 116 -14.88 -15.14 -2.22
C ARG A 116 -16.08 -14.49 -2.92
N ASP A 117 -16.64 -13.44 -2.34
CA ASP A 117 -17.81 -12.74 -2.87
C ASP A 117 -17.52 -12.04 -4.21
N LEU A 118 -16.28 -11.57 -4.40
CA LEU A 118 -15.81 -10.99 -5.65
C LEU A 118 -15.36 -12.04 -6.68
N GLY A 119 -15.37 -13.33 -6.32
CA GLY A 119 -14.97 -14.43 -7.20
C GLY A 119 -13.48 -14.44 -7.51
N VAL A 120 -12.63 -13.88 -6.64
CA VAL A 120 -11.17 -13.84 -6.80
C VAL A 120 -10.57 -15.10 -6.21
N GLY A 121 -9.92 -15.92 -7.03
CA GLY A 121 -9.29 -17.16 -6.60
C GLY A 121 -7.88 -16.95 -6.04
N GLU A 122 -7.33 -17.97 -5.38
CA GLU A 122 -5.95 -17.94 -4.87
C GLU A 122 -4.90 -17.75 -5.98
N MET A 123 -5.19 -18.23 -7.20
CA MET A 123 -4.30 -18.10 -8.35
C MET A 123 -4.23 -16.66 -8.90
N ASP A 124 -5.23 -15.84 -8.59
CA ASP A 124 -5.26 -14.42 -8.97
C ASP A 124 -4.50 -13.54 -7.95
N LEU A 125 -4.10 -14.11 -6.81
CA LEU A 125 -3.40 -13.39 -5.77
C LEU A 125 -1.95 -13.09 -6.17
N LEU A 126 -1.66 -11.81 -6.32
CA LEU A 126 -0.33 -11.33 -6.61
C LEU A 126 0.49 -11.13 -5.33
N ARG A 127 1.67 -11.75 -5.31
CA ARG A 127 2.62 -11.63 -4.19
C ARG A 127 3.46 -10.36 -4.26
N ALA A 128 3.81 -9.97 -5.47
CA ALA A 128 4.72 -8.87 -5.76
C ALA A 128 4.02 -7.52 -5.57
N SER A 129 4.73 -6.53 -5.02
CA SER A 129 4.25 -5.15 -5.09
C SER A 129 4.39 -4.61 -6.51
N TYR A 130 3.68 -3.52 -6.85
CA TYR A 130 3.87 -2.85 -8.14
C TYR A 130 5.33 -2.44 -8.39
N ALA A 131 6.04 -2.05 -7.33
CA ALA A 131 7.46 -1.74 -7.41
C ALA A 131 8.30 -2.97 -7.81
N ASP A 132 7.97 -4.15 -7.29
CA ASP A 132 8.66 -5.39 -7.63
C ASP A 132 8.31 -5.82 -9.07
N MET A 133 7.06 -5.63 -9.49
CA MET A 133 6.60 -5.96 -10.84
C MET A 133 7.26 -5.08 -11.92
N LEU A 134 7.43 -3.78 -11.67
CA LEU A 134 8.10 -2.86 -12.60
C LEU A 134 9.62 -3.02 -12.65
N ARG A 135 10.22 -3.73 -11.69
CA ARG A 135 11.67 -3.97 -11.61
C ARG A 135 12.09 -5.33 -12.19
N ARG A 136 11.14 -6.14 -12.67
CA ARG A 136 11.39 -7.38 -13.42
C ARG A 136 11.64 -7.07 -14.88
#